data_AF-A0A3L6MWQ3-F1
#
_entry.id   AF-A0A3L6MWQ3-F1
#
_cell.length_a   1.000
_cell.length_b   1.000
_cell.length_c   1.000
_cell.angle_alpha   90.00
_cell.angle_beta   90.00
_cell.angle_gamma   90.00
#
_symmetry.space_group_name_H-M   'P 1'
#
loop_
_entity.id
_entity.type
_entity.pdbx_description
1 polymer ?
#
loop_
_entity_poly.entity_id
_entity_poly.type
_entity_poly.pdbx_seq_one_letter_code
_entity_poly.pdbx_strand_id
1 'polypeptide(L)'
;MADQNIVPVIANRSPEAMFLYSRTQIYDFLRDVAANPAAFNVPGGQSKAADLQSIQNRLKQLSLPVRVGDPGHAEFNRQSLTPDQHIYRQVNQGWRNDVQASKFHARENWNHQFIDSTIAQPYWSPYDLLGLFLSKLGPAQAGSTKQNFFLPLTAMYMHWCRTIAGREAPDPVGPGGNPRGVGNSSFYYNCTWDDNSKAFFLGASLAGFNWRRNVGQWELGRPAREFDREPLNRLGLKFSRYALLTDNYHPLGLKYDFDRSPVILERNPTGQRFGNCAETYPFMNMLGYRHNRAQGPEEMARYHGLALKYDYLGDPADLAMPYSYNRIIEQLRGQDRKAYPNRRYLGQPCENCRYLIRRAQANVFNFSPDNGL
;
A
#
# COMPACT_ATOMS: atom_id res chain seq x y z
N MET A 1 -28.95 18.00 -23.21
CA MET A 1 -29.12 16.86 -22.27
C MET A 1 -28.14 17.10 -21.15
N ALA A 2 -28.63 17.29 -19.93
CA ALA A 2 -27.79 17.62 -18.79
C ALA A 2 -26.88 16.42 -18.46
N ASP A 3 -25.56 16.63 -18.54
CA ASP A 3 -24.58 15.73 -17.94
C ASP A 3 -24.92 15.61 -16.46
N GLN A 4 -25.52 14.49 -16.08
CA GLN A 4 -25.55 14.10 -14.68
C GLN A 4 -24.08 13.97 -14.27
N ASN A 5 -23.65 14.74 -13.28
CA ASN A 5 -22.35 14.56 -12.63
C ASN A 5 -22.32 13.17 -12.00
N ILE A 6 -21.96 12.14 -12.78
CA ILE A 6 -21.80 10.78 -12.30
C ILE A 6 -20.63 10.81 -11.33
N VAL A 7 -20.92 10.61 -10.04
CA VAL A 7 -19.90 10.41 -9.01
C VAL A 7 -19.41 8.98 -9.14
N PRO A 8 -18.13 8.75 -9.51
CA PRO A 8 -17.66 7.39 -9.72
C PRO A 8 -17.68 6.58 -8.42
N VAL A 9 -18.16 5.34 -8.49
CA VAL A 9 -18.31 4.46 -7.33
C VAL A 9 -17.39 3.24 -7.39
N ILE A 10 -17.05 2.71 -6.22
CA ILE A 10 -16.46 1.40 -6.00
C ILE A 10 -17.40 0.61 -5.10
N ALA A 11 -17.82 -0.57 -5.56
CA ALA A 11 -18.77 -1.41 -4.82
C ALA A 11 -20.05 -0.67 -4.39
N ASN A 12 -20.71 0.04 -5.32
CA ASN A 12 -21.95 0.82 -5.10
C ASN A 12 -21.84 2.00 -4.12
N ARG A 13 -20.63 2.40 -3.74
CA ARG A 13 -20.37 3.52 -2.86
C ARG A 13 -19.31 4.42 -3.46
N SER A 14 -19.49 5.72 -3.32
CA SER A 14 -18.45 6.66 -3.72
C SER A 14 -17.33 6.64 -2.66
N PRO A 15 -16.04 6.80 -3.03
CA PRO A 15 -14.94 6.89 -2.07
C PRO A 15 -15.17 7.95 -0.98
N GLU A 16 -15.88 9.03 -1.33
CA GLU A 16 -16.27 10.12 -0.44
C GLU A 16 -17.18 9.66 0.69
N ALA A 17 -18.24 8.92 0.35
CA ALA A 17 -19.20 8.41 1.33
C ALA A 17 -18.55 7.45 2.32
N MET A 18 -17.43 6.86 1.94
CA MET A 18 -16.66 5.89 2.71
C MET A 18 -15.46 6.48 3.43
N PHE A 19 -15.11 7.74 3.14
CA PHE A 19 -13.86 8.37 3.60
C PHE A 19 -13.70 8.33 5.12
N LEU A 20 -14.74 8.69 5.88
CA LEU A 20 -14.74 8.75 7.35
C LEU A 20 -15.28 7.49 8.03
N TYR A 21 -15.28 6.34 7.35
CA TYR A 21 -15.71 5.10 7.99
C TYR A 21 -14.86 4.82 9.23
N SER A 22 -15.55 4.61 10.36
CA SER A 22 -14.95 4.06 11.57
C SER A 22 -14.38 2.67 11.29
N ARG A 23 -13.48 2.19 12.16
CA ARG A 23 -12.89 0.86 12.03
C ARG A 23 -13.95 -0.25 11.89
N THR A 24 -15.03 -0.17 12.65
CA THR A 24 -16.15 -1.13 12.55
C THR A 24 -16.82 -1.06 11.18
N GLN A 25 -17.15 0.15 10.70
CA GLN A 25 -17.76 0.35 9.38
C GLN A 25 -16.87 -0.14 8.25
N ILE A 26 -15.54 0.02 8.35
CA ILE A 26 -14.58 -0.53 7.38
C ILE A 26 -14.71 -2.05 7.34
N TYR A 27 -14.63 -2.73 8.49
CA TYR A 27 -14.71 -4.20 8.51
C TYR A 27 -16.07 -4.75 8.13
N ASP A 28 -17.15 -4.07 8.49
CA ASP A 28 -18.51 -4.44 8.07
C ASP A 28 -18.62 -4.34 6.55
N PHE A 29 -18.16 -3.25 5.94
CA PHE A 29 -18.12 -3.10 4.49
C PHE A 29 -17.30 -4.23 3.83
N LEU A 30 -16.07 -4.48 4.30
CA LEU A 30 -15.21 -5.53 3.73
C LEU A 30 -15.86 -6.92 3.85
N ARG A 31 -16.48 -7.21 5.00
CA ARG A 31 -17.20 -8.48 5.25
C ARG A 31 -18.39 -8.61 4.31
N ASP A 32 -19.22 -7.59 4.21
CA ASP A 32 -20.46 -7.63 3.45
C ASP A 32 -20.19 -7.77 1.94
N VAL A 33 -19.19 -7.04 1.43
CA VAL A 33 -18.71 -7.17 0.05
C VAL A 33 -18.12 -8.56 -0.20
N ALA A 34 -17.33 -9.11 0.72
CA ALA A 34 -16.76 -10.45 0.56
C ALA A 34 -17.82 -11.57 0.65
N ALA A 35 -18.86 -11.37 1.46
CA ALA A 35 -19.96 -12.32 1.63
C ALA A 35 -20.89 -12.36 0.41
N ASN A 36 -21.18 -11.19 -0.19
CA ASN A 36 -22.07 -11.09 -1.35
C ASN A 36 -21.56 -10.07 -2.39
N PRO A 37 -20.43 -10.35 -3.06
CA PRO A 37 -19.81 -9.40 -3.99
C PRO A 37 -20.72 -9.00 -5.16
N ALA A 38 -21.63 -9.89 -5.58
CA ALA A 38 -22.61 -9.59 -6.63
C ALA A 38 -23.57 -8.46 -6.24
N ALA A 39 -24.02 -8.41 -4.98
CA ALA A 39 -24.88 -7.33 -4.47
C ALA A 39 -24.17 -5.96 -4.45
N PHE A 40 -22.84 -5.96 -4.51
CA PHE A 40 -22.00 -4.77 -4.58
C PHE A 40 -21.50 -4.49 -6.00
N ASN A 41 -22.06 -5.12 -7.04
CA ASN A 41 -21.64 -4.95 -8.44
C ASN A 41 -20.15 -5.25 -8.69
N VAL A 42 -19.56 -6.17 -7.94
CA VAL A 42 -18.20 -6.65 -8.21
C VAL A 42 -18.21 -7.56 -9.45
N PRO A 43 -17.44 -7.26 -10.51
CA PRO A 43 -17.41 -8.08 -11.72
C PRO A 43 -16.89 -9.49 -11.42
N GLY A 44 -17.62 -10.51 -11.88
CA GLY A 44 -17.33 -11.90 -11.53
C GLY A 44 -17.53 -12.21 -10.05
N GLY A 45 -18.45 -11.52 -9.38
CA GLY A 45 -18.60 -11.52 -7.92
C GLY A 45 -18.56 -12.92 -7.29
N GLN A 46 -19.43 -13.84 -7.72
CA GLN A 46 -19.53 -15.15 -7.08
C GLN A 46 -18.23 -15.96 -7.15
N SER A 47 -17.49 -15.87 -8.25
CA SER A 47 -16.20 -16.58 -8.40
C SER A 47 -15.07 -15.92 -7.58
N LYS A 48 -15.23 -14.66 -7.17
CA LYS A 48 -14.25 -13.92 -6.35
C LYS A 48 -14.52 -14.00 -4.85
N ALA A 49 -15.71 -14.44 -4.42
CA ALA A 49 -16.14 -14.42 -3.03
C ALA A 49 -15.14 -15.11 -2.08
N ALA A 50 -14.67 -16.32 -2.41
CA ALA A 50 -13.73 -17.07 -1.58
C ALA A 50 -12.38 -16.34 -1.40
N ASP A 51 -11.85 -15.75 -2.47
CA ASP A 51 -10.59 -14.99 -2.40
C ASP A 51 -10.77 -13.68 -1.62
N LEU A 52 -11.86 -12.94 -1.86
CA LEU A 52 -12.18 -11.73 -1.08
C LEU A 52 -12.35 -12.05 0.41
N GLN A 53 -13.03 -13.14 0.76
CA GLN A 53 -13.14 -13.60 2.15
C GLN A 53 -11.79 -13.97 2.74
N SER A 54 -10.93 -14.64 1.97
CA SER A 54 -9.57 -14.96 2.42
C SER A 54 -8.74 -13.70 2.68
N ILE A 55 -8.81 -12.68 1.81
CA ILE A 55 -8.09 -11.42 1.98
C ILE A 55 -8.65 -10.65 3.18
N GLN A 56 -9.98 -10.55 3.30
CA GLN A 56 -10.64 -9.85 4.41
C GLN A 56 -10.30 -10.47 5.77
N ASN A 57 -10.29 -11.81 5.86
CA ASN A 57 -9.91 -12.51 7.08
C ASN A 57 -8.44 -12.24 7.45
N ARG A 58 -7.52 -12.31 6.48
CA ARG A 58 -6.08 -12.03 6.72
C ARG A 58 -5.84 -10.58 7.12
N LEU A 59 -6.54 -9.65 6.47
CA LEU A 59 -6.49 -8.23 6.81
C LEU A 59 -6.92 -8.03 8.26
N LYS A 60 -8.06 -8.60 8.68
CA LYS A 60 -8.50 -8.52 10.08
C LYS A 60 -7.48 -9.11 11.05
N GLN A 61 -6.91 -10.28 10.74
CA GLN A 61 -5.92 -10.96 11.59
C GLN A 61 -4.65 -10.16 11.86
N LEU A 62 -4.22 -9.32 10.91
CA LEU A 62 -3.00 -8.50 11.02
C LEU A 62 -3.26 -7.08 11.52
N SER A 63 -4.49 -6.61 11.49
CA SER A 63 -4.85 -5.26 11.86
C SER A 63 -5.11 -5.10 13.36
N LEU A 64 -5.27 -3.85 13.79
CA LEU A 64 -5.54 -3.52 15.19
C LEU A 64 -6.86 -4.13 15.67
N PRO A 65 -6.85 -4.77 16.85
CA PRO A 65 -8.07 -5.28 17.44
C PRO A 65 -9.03 -4.14 17.77
N VAL A 66 -10.33 -4.41 17.61
CA VAL A 66 -11.37 -3.48 18.05
C VAL A 66 -11.43 -3.42 19.59
N ARG A 67 -11.12 -4.55 20.25
CA ARG A 67 -11.08 -4.69 21.71
C ARG A 67 -9.97 -5.65 22.13
N VAL A 68 -9.42 -5.49 23.33
CA VAL A 68 -8.43 -6.42 23.89
C VAL A 68 -9.02 -7.84 23.92
N GLY A 69 -8.27 -8.81 23.41
CA GLY A 69 -8.69 -10.22 23.39
C GLY A 69 -9.60 -10.62 22.21
N ASP A 70 -9.82 -9.74 21.22
CA ASP A 70 -10.57 -10.10 20.01
C ASP A 70 -9.83 -11.23 19.24
N PRO A 71 -10.41 -12.45 19.14
CA PRO A 71 -9.76 -13.59 18.52
C PRO A 71 -9.56 -13.39 17.01
N GLY A 72 -10.27 -12.44 16.39
CA GLY A 72 -10.13 -12.10 14.97
C GLY A 72 -8.81 -11.43 14.59
N HIS A 73 -7.96 -11.09 15.57
CA HIS A 73 -6.71 -10.32 15.41
C HIS A 73 -5.46 -11.10 15.86
N ALA A 74 -5.55 -12.44 15.83
CA ALA A 74 -4.59 -13.34 16.48
C ALA A 74 -3.15 -13.27 15.93
N GLU A 75 -2.92 -12.78 14.71
CA GLU A 75 -1.56 -12.61 14.17
C GLU A 75 -0.93 -11.28 14.60
N PHE A 76 -1.73 -10.23 14.82
CA PHE A 76 -1.26 -8.93 15.32
C PHE A 76 -0.66 -9.06 16.72
N ASN A 77 -1.40 -9.66 17.66
CA ASN A 77 -1.06 -9.76 19.09
C ASN A 77 -0.60 -11.17 19.51
N ARG A 78 -0.05 -11.94 18.56
CA ARG A 78 0.38 -13.31 18.81
C ARG A 78 1.45 -13.36 19.91
N GLN A 79 1.14 -14.01 21.02
CA GLN A 79 2.03 -14.07 22.20
C GLN A 79 3.43 -14.63 21.88
N SER A 80 3.52 -15.59 20.96
CA SER A 80 4.80 -16.16 20.52
C SER A 80 5.63 -15.22 19.64
N LEU A 81 5.09 -14.07 19.20
CA LEU A 81 5.72 -13.13 18.28
C LEU A 81 5.79 -11.70 18.84
N THR A 82 6.08 -11.53 20.13
CA THR A 82 6.18 -10.19 20.74
C THR A 82 7.32 -9.32 20.18
N PRO A 83 7.11 -8.01 20.04
CA PRO A 83 5.91 -7.24 20.36
C PRO A 83 4.80 -7.44 19.32
N ASP A 84 3.59 -7.00 19.64
CA ASP A 84 2.49 -6.89 18.67
C ASP A 84 2.98 -6.16 17.40
N GLN A 85 2.50 -6.56 16.21
CA GLN A 85 2.87 -5.88 14.97
C GLN A 85 1.96 -6.29 13.82
N HIS A 86 1.67 -5.34 12.93
CA HIS A 86 0.87 -5.55 11.72
C HIS A 86 1.64 -6.19 10.54
N ILE A 87 2.73 -6.91 10.83
CA ILE A 87 3.51 -7.63 9.81
C ILE A 87 3.35 -9.13 10.03
N TYR A 88 2.90 -9.83 8.99
CA TYR A 88 2.84 -11.28 8.99
C TYR A 88 4.24 -11.89 8.98
N ARG A 89 4.62 -12.50 10.12
CA ARG A 89 6.02 -12.80 10.43
C ARG A 89 6.21 -14.12 11.16
N GLN A 90 7.44 -14.60 11.16
CA GLN A 90 7.91 -15.73 11.97
C GLN A 90 9.20 -15.38 12.67
N VAL A 91 9.50 -16.09 13.76
CA VAL A 91 10.77 -15.96 14.46
C VAL A 91 11.91 -16.40 13.54
N ASN A 92 12.97 -15.58 13.49
CA ASN A 92 14.26 -15.97 12.96
C ASN A 92 14.96 -16.88 14.00
N GLN A 93 15.07 -18.17 13.70
CA GLN A 93 15.71 -19.15 14.59
C GLN A 93 17.21 -18.86 14.83
N GLY A 94 17.84 -18.11 13.94
CA GLY A 94 19.22 -17.64 14.08
C GLY A 94 19.38 -16.37 14.92
N TRP A 95 18.29 -15.77 15.42
CA TRP A 95 18.37 -14.53 16.18
C TRP A 95 18.91 -14.76 17.60
N ARG A 96 20.00 -14.07 17.94
CA ARG A 96 20.72 -14.21 19.23
C ARG A 96 20.69 -12.93 20.06
N ASN A 97 19.57 -12.21 20.06
CA ASN A 97 19.46 -10.85 20.63
C ASN A 97 20.48 -9.87 20.05
N ASP A 98 20.91 -10.10 18.81
CA ASP A 98 21.83 -9.24 18.08
C ASP A 98 21.05 -8.06 17.49
N VAL A 99 21.63 -6.86 17.58
CA VAL A 99 21.10 -5.64 16.96
C VAL A 99 21.29 -5.63 15.44
N GLN A 100 22.23 -6.44 14.91
CA GLN A 100 22.54 -6.52 13.48
C GLN A 100 21.62 -7.47 12.70
N ALA A 101 20.88 -8.35 13.37
CA ALA A 101 19.95 -9.29 12.74
C ALA A 101 18.51 -9.01 13.19
N SER A 102 17.54 -9.17 12.30
CA SER A 102 16.13 -9.09 12.69
C SER A 102 15.70 -10.33 13.47
N LYS A 103 14.92 -10.12 14.54
CA LYS A 103 14.21 -11.18 15.27
C LYS A 103 13.22 -11.93 14.39
N PHE A 104 12.76 -11.31 13.29
CA PHE A 104 11.66 -11.81 12.50
C PHE A 104 11.99 -11.89 11.00
N HIS A 105 11.38 -12.88 10.35
CA HIS A 105 11.28 -12.98 8.89
C HIS A 105 9.84 -12.74 8.46
N ALA A 106 9.67 -12.18 7.26
CA ALA A 106 8.37 -12.14 6.63
C ALA A 106 7.93 -13.57 6.27
N ARG A 107 6.66 -13.92 6.53
CA ARG A 107 6.11 -15.23 6.11
C ARG A 107 5.53 -15.13 4.71
N GLU A 108 5.92 -16.05 3.83
CA GLU A 108 5.59 -15.97 2.40
C GLU A 108 4.53 -17.00 1.95
N ASN A 109 3.79 -17.56 2.91
CA ASN A 109 2.72 -18.53 2.63
C ASN A 109 1.33 -17.90 2.49
N TRP A 110 1.22 -16.58 2.63
CA TRP A 110 -0.03 -15.83 2.39
C TRP A 110 0.01 -15.16 1.03
N ASN A 111 -0.18 -16.00 0.01
CA ASN A 111 -0.12 -15.56 -1.38
C ASN A 111 -1.51 -15.24 -1.91
N HIS A 112 -1.60 -14.21 -2.74
CA HIS A 112 -2.79 -13.83 -3.48
C HIS A 112 -2.44 -13.41 -4.90
N GLN A 113 -3.34 -13.65 -5.84
CA GLN A 113 -3.22 -13.18 -7.22
C GLN A 113 -3.81 -11.77 -7.32
N PHE A 114 -3.17 -10.88 -8.09
CA PHE A 114 -3.85 -9.69 -8.60
C PHE A 114 -4.83 -10.06 -9.73
N ILE A 115 -5.76 -9.17 -10.08
CA ILE A 115 -6.84 -9.37 -11.07
C ILE A 115 -6.35 -10.16 -12.29
N ASP A 116 -7.00 -11.30 -12.57
CA ASP A 116 -6.74 -12.20 -13.71
C ASP A 116 -5.27 -12.63 -13.90
N SER A 117 -4.44 -12.42 -12.87
CA SER A 117 -3.06 -12.87 -12.80
C SER A 117 -3.01 -14.38 -12.55
N THR A 118 -2.15 -15.07 -13.29
CA THR A 118 -1.81 -16.46 -12.97
C THR A 118 -0.79 -16.57 -11.84
N ILE A 119 -0.22 -15.45 -11.38
CA ILE A 119 0.89 -15.39 -10.45
C ILE A 119 0.41 -14.88 -9.10
N ALA A 120 0.56 -15.73 -8.08
CA ALA A 120 0.29 -15.38 -6.70
C ALA A 120 1.55 -14.79 -6.05
N GLN A 121 1.38 -13.73 -5.27
CA GLN A 121 2.47 -13.02 -4.57
C GLN A 121 2.16 -12.95 -3.07
N PRO A 122 3.17 -12.98 -2.19
CA PRO A 122 2.96 -12.85 -0.75
C PRO A 122 2.53 -11.42 -0.40
N TYR A 123 1.68 -11.31 0.63
CA TYR A 123 1.24 -10.03 1.20
C TYR A 123 1.45 -10.05 2.72
N TRP A 124 2.19 -9.07 3.25
CA TRP A 124 2.65 -9.09 4.64
C TRP A 124 2.00 -8.06 5.56
N SER A 125 1.35 -7.03 5.03
CA SER A 125 0.79 -5.94 5.83
C SER A 125 -0.69 -5.68 5.50
N PRO A 126 -1.48 -5.18 6.47
CA PRO A 126 -2.85 -4.75 6.22
C PRO A 126 -2.99 -3.72 5.11
N TYR A 127 -1.99 -2.87 4.91
CA TYR A 127 -2.05 -1.83 3.88
C TYR A 127 -2.01 -2.48 2.50
N ASP A 128 -1.03 -3.37 2.26
CA ASP A 128 -0.92 -4.08 0.99
C ASP A 128 -2.16 -4.96 0.72
N LEU A 129 -2.69 -5.62 1.76
CA LEU A 129 -3.92 -6.44 1.67
C LEU A 129 -5.17 -5.59 1.40
N LEU A 130 -5.31 -4.43 2.04
CA LEU A 130 -6.42 -3.52 1.79
C LEU A 130 -6.36 -2.98 0.36
N GLY A 131 -5.15 -2.62 -0.09
CA GLY A 131 -4.94 -2.18 -1.45
C GLY A 131 -5.34 -3.26 -2.46
N LEU A 132 -4.92 -4.51 -2.24
CA LEU A 132 -5.33 -5.66 -3.04
C LEU A 132 -6.87 -5.87 -3.02
N PHE A 133 -7.48 -5.84 -1.84
CA PHE A 133 -8.92 -6.07 -1.68
C PHE A 133 -9.73 -5.06 -2.50
N LEU A 134 -9.45 -3.76 -2.31
CA LEU A 134 -10.13 -2.68 -3.02
C LEU A 134 -9.91 -2.80 -4.54
N SER A 135 -8.71 -3.14 -4.97
CA SER A 135 -8.38 -3.31 -6.39
C SER A 135 -9.16 -4.48 -7.03
N LYS A 136 -9.48 -5.53 -6.26
CA LYS A 136 -10.25 -6.68 -6.74
C LYS A 136 -11.76 -6.43 -6.89
N LEU A 137 -12.26 -5.32 -6.34
CA LEU A 137 -13.69 -4.96 -6.44
C LEU A 137 -14.11 -4.61 -7.86
N GLY A 138 -13.16 -4.33 -8.75
CA GLY A 138 -13.40 -4.10 -10.17
C GLY A 138 -12.65 -2.88 -10.70
N PRO A 139 -12.66 -2.67 -12.02
CA PRO A 139 -12.15 -1.45 -12.61
C PRO A 139 -12.99 -0.24 -12.16
N ALA A 140 -12.39 0.94 -12.22
CA ALA A 140 -13.14 2.18 -12.05
C ALA A 140 -14.17 2.34 -13.18
N GLN A 141 -15.23 3.11 -12.92
CA GLN A 141 -16.25 3.38 -13.93
C GLN A 141 -15.69 4.18 -15.11
N ALA A 142 -16.30 4.02 -16.29
CA ALA A 142 -15.97 4.87 -17.44
C ALA A 142 -16.14 6.36 -17.08
N GLY A 143 -15.22 7.21 -17.55
CA GLY A 143 -15.17 8.62 -17.17
C GLY A 143 -14.47 8.91 -15.82
N SER A 144 -13.96 7.88 -15.13
CA SER A 144 -13.09 8.08 -13.97
C SER A 144 -11.77 8.72 -14.38
N THR A 145 -11.40 9.77 -13.66
CA THR A 145 -10.20 10.59 -13.83
C THR A 145 -9.40 10.62 -12.53
N LYS A 146 -8.20 11.20 -12.61
CA LYS A 146 -7.35 11.46 -11.44
C LYS A 146 -8.12 12.21 -10.36
N GLN A 147 -8.90 13.24 -10.72
CA GLN A 147 -9.58 14.15 -9.78
C GLN A 147 -10.87 13.58 -9.18
N ASN A 148 -11.68 12.88 -9.98
CA ASN A 148 -13.02 12.47 -9.55
C ASN A 148 -13.07 11.07 -8.92
N PHE A 149 -12.01 10.26 -9.05
CA PHE A 149 -12.01 8.89 -8.52
C PHE A 149 -10.69 8.46 -7.90
N PHE A 150 -9.57 8.47 -8.66
CA PHE A 150 -8.33 7.83 -8.18
C PHE A 150 -7.72 8.55 -6.98
N LEU A 151 -7.70 9.87 -6.99
CA LEU A 151 -7.24 10.66 -5.86
C LEU A 151 -8.15 10.54 -4.63
N PRO A 152 -9.49 10.69 -4.76
CA PRO A 152 -10.45 10.42 -3.69
C PRO A 152 -10.29 9.03 -3.07
N LEU A 153 -10.16 8.01 -3.92
CA LEU A 153 -9.94 6.63 -3.53
C LEU A 153 -8.62 6.46 -2.77
N THR A 154 -7.55 7.12 -3.23
CA THR A 154 -6.25 7.08 -2.53
C THR A 154 -6.35 7.73 -1.15
N ALA A 155 -7.08 8.83 -1.03
CA ALA A 155 -7.30 9.52 0.23
C ALA A 155 -8.13 8.66 1.21
N MET A 156 -9.22 8.04 0.73
CA MET A 156 -10.01 7.08 1.51
C MET A 156 -9.15 5.90 1.96
N TYR A 157 -8.40 5.29 1.05
CA TYR A 157 -7.48 4.20 1.35
C TYR A 157 -6.43 4.57 2.40
N MET A 158 -5.85 5.77 2.29
CA MET A 158 -4.93 6.32 3.28
C MET A 158 -5.59 6.46 4.65
N HIS A 159 -6.80 7.02 4.72
CA HIS A 159 -7.54 7.15 5.98
C HIS A 159 -7.83 5.78 6.59
N TRP A 160 -8.30 4.82 5.78
CA TRP A 160 -8.61 3.47 6.22
C TRP A 160 -7.37 2.75 6.75
N CYS A 161 -6.22 2.87 6.07
CA CYS A 161 -4.95 2.34 6.56
C CYS A 161 -4.61 2.89 7.94
N ARG A 162 -4.67 4.21 8.13
CA ARG A 162 -4.44 4.85 9.44
C ARG A 162 -5.39 4.31 10.50
N THR A 163 -6.67 4.14 10.17
CA THR A 163 -7.71 3.66 11.09
C THR A 163 -7.55 2.19 11.50
N ILE A 164 -7.12 1.29 10.59
CA ILE A 164 -7.03 -0.15 10.86
C ILE A 164 -5.67 -0.59 11.39
N ALA A 165 -4.57 0.09 11.08
CA ALA A 165 -3.22 -0.32 11.52
C ALA A 165 -2.23 0.83 11.78
N GLY A 166 -2.66 2.09 11.72
CA GLY A 166 -1.82 3.25 12.01
C GLY A 166 -1.84 3.67 13.48
N ARG A 167 -0.73 4.27 13.93
CA ARG A 167 -0.57 4.79 15.31
C ARG A 167 -1.57 5.90 15.65
N GLU A 168 -2.04 6.60 14.63
CA GLU A 168 -2.95 7.74 14.75
C GLU A 168 -4.43 7.31 14.76
N ALA A 169 -4.73 6.00 14.75
CA ALA A 169 -6.09 5.54 14.96
C ALA A 169 -6.59 5.99 16.34
N PRO A 170 -7.88 6.37 16.48
CA PRO A 170 -8.49 6.61 17.78
C PRO A 170 -8.18 5.42 18.70
N ASP A 171 -7.59 5.71 19.85
CA ASP A 171 -7.02 4.70 20.73
C ASP A 171 -8.07 3.63 21.07
N PRO A 172 -7.91 2.37 20.60
CA PRO A 172 -8.85 1.31 20.94
C PRO A 172 -8.68 0.80 22.38
N VAL A 173 -7.76 1.37 23.17
CA VAL A 173 -7.38 0.87 24.49
C VAL A 173 -7.61 1.89 25.61
N GLY A 174 -8.75 2.58 25.59
CA GLY A 174 -9.20 3.42 26.71
C GLY A 174 -8.23 4.55 27.11
N PRO A 175 -8.50 5.24 28.23
CA PRO A 175 -7.61 6.31 28.71
C PRO A 175 -6.29 5.69 29.21
N GLY A 176 -5.24 5.72 28.39
CA GLY A 176 -3.86 5.49 28.83
C GLY A 176 -3.05 4.42 28.11
N GLY A 177 -3.48 3.86 26.98
CA GLY A 177 -2.71 2.79 26.32
C GLY A 177 -2.61 2.91 24.81
N ASN A 178 -1.57 3.57 24.28
CA ASN A 178 -1.18 3.37 22.87
C ASN A 178 -1.17 1.86 22.57
N PRO A 179 -1.93 1.36 21.57
CA PRO A 179 -1.88 -0.05 21.24
C PRO A 179 -0.42 -0.43 21.02
N ARG A 180 0.03 -1.46 21.74
CA ARG A 180 1.42 -1.91 21.66
C ARG A 180 1.67 -2.35 20.23
N GLY A 181 2.88 -2.09 19.72
CA GLY A 181 3.25 -2.62 18.40
C GLY A 181 2.77 -1.87 17.18
N VAL A 182 2.05 -0.75 17.36
CA VAL A 182 1.65 0.10 16.24
C VAL A 182 2.78 1.06 15.91
N GLY A 183 3.44 0.83 14.78
CA GLY A 183 4.42 1.79 14.30
C GLY A 183 3.76 2.94 13.53
N ASN A 184 4.58 3.89 13.09
CA ASN A 184 4.10 5.07 12.37
C ASN A 184 3.34 4.68 11.10
N SER A 185 2.36 5.51 10.74
CA SER A 185 1.64 5.48 9.46
C SER A 185 2.62 5.49 8.27
N SER A 186 2.18 4.96 7.13
CA SER A 186 2.98 5.00 5.90
C SER A 186 3.24 6.42 5.48
N PHE A 187 4.48 6.66 5.04
CA PHE A 187 4.92 7.99 4.60
C PHE A 187 4.30 8.40 3.26
N TYR A 188 4.02 7.42 2.39
CA TYR A 188 3.33 7.62 1.12
C TYR A 188 2.25 6.56 0.91
N TYR A 189 1.19 6.95 0.21
CA TYR A 189 0.14 6.10 -0.34
C TYR A 189 0.07 6.34 -1.85
N ASN A 190 -0.22 5.31 -2.64
CA ASN A 190 -0.20 5.38 -4.09
C ASN A 190 -1.46 4.74 -4.67
N CYS A 191 -1.93 5.29 -5.80
CA CYS A 191 -2.77 4.59 -6.74
C CYS A 191 -2.08 4.60 -8.10
N THR A 192 -1.99 3.43 -8.72
CA THR A 192 -1.59 3.24 -10.12
C THR A 192 -2.81 2.73 -10.89
N TRP A 193 -3.05 3.18 -12.11
CA TRP A 193 -4.17 2.72 -12.92
C TRP A 193 -3.83 2.64 -14.40
N ASP A 194 -4.58 1.82 -15.12
CA ASP A 194 -4.62 1.72 -16.58
C ASP A 194 -5.76 2.61 -17.08
N ASP A 195 -5.48 3.59 -17.93
CA ASP A 195 -6.50 4.52 -18.40
C ASP A 195 -7.52 3.89 -19.36
N ASN A 196 -7.18 2.77 -20.00
CA ASN A 196 -8.08 2.07 -20.91
C ASN A 196 -9.02 1.12 -20.14
N SER A 197 -8.44 0.14 -19.43
CA SER A 197 -9.25 -0.86 -18.70
C SER A 197 -9.84 -0.32 -17.40
N LYS A 198 -9.33 0.81 -16.91
CA LYS A 198 -9.64 1.39 -15.60
C LYS A 198 -9.34 0.46 -14.42
N ALA A 199 -8.61 -0.63 -14.65
CA ALA A 199 -8.02 -1.41 -13.58
C ALA A 199 -7.04 -0.53 -12.80
N PHE A 200 -6.97 -0.72 -11.48
CA PHE A 200 -6.09 0.05 -10.62
C PHE A 200 -5.50 -0.83 -9.51
N PHE A 201 -4.45 -0.32 -8.87
CA PHE A 201 -3.86 -0.90 -7.68
C PHE A 201 -3.48 0.20 -6.68
N LEU A 202 -3.84 -0.02 -5.42
CA LEU A 202 -3.50 0.86 -4.29
C LEU A 202 -2.33 0.29 -3.48
N GLY A 203 -1.37 1.13 -3.11
CA GLY A 203 -0.20 0.70 -2.35
C GLY A 203 0.22 1.70 -1.28
N ALA A 204 0.96 1.26 -0.28
CA ALA A 204 1.50 2.11 0.76
C ALA A 204 2.98 1.82 1.00
N SER A 205 3.75 2.83 1.39
CA SER A 205 5.14 2.61 1.76
C SER A 205 5.22 1.77 3.04
N LEU A 206 6.29 1.02 3.20
CA LEU A 206 6.39 0.09 4.32
C LEU A 206 6.37 0.86 5.66
N ALA A 207 5.39 0.56 6.50
CA ALA A 207 5.16 1.20 7.80
C ALA A 207 5.14 0.18 8.94
N GLY A 208 5.31 0.69 10.16
CA GLY A 208 5.38 -0.07 11.42
C GLY A 208 6.28 -1.30 11.47
N PHE A 209 7.29 -1.33 10.60
CA PHE A 209 8.33 -2.35 10.62
C PHE A 209 9.44 -2.03 11.64
N ASN A 210 9.67 -0.77 12.01
CA ASN A 210 10.87 -0.40 12.78
C ASN A 210 10.59 -0.23 14.28
N TRP A 211 10.34 -1.33 14.99
CA TRP A 211 10.28 -1.30 16.46
C TRP A 211 11.70 -1.41 17.05
N ARG A 212 12.28 -0.29 17.50
CA ARG A 212 13.73 -0.20 17.74
C ARG A 212 14.28 -0.67 19.09
N ARG A 213 13.49 -1.26 19.99
CA ARG A 213 14.05 -1.63 21.31
C ARG A 213 14.41 -3.10 21.53
N ASN A 214 13.75 -4.09 20.90
CA ASN A 214 13.97 -5.51 21.27
C ASN A 214 13.82 -6.53 20.12
N VAL A 215 13.83 -6.10 18.85
CA VAL A 215 13.59 -7.01 17.69
C VAL A 215 14.65 -6.92 16.59
N GLY A 216 15.78 -6.26 16.88
CA GLY A 216 16.86 -6.01 15.92
C GLY A 216 16.44 -5.08 14.77
N GLN A 217 17.25 -5.02 13.71
CA GLN A 217 16.98 -4.18 12.54
C GLN A 217 16.29 -4.96 11.42
N TRP A 218 15.14 -4.46 10.97
CA TRP A 218 14.45 -4.93 9.76
C TRP A 218 15.09 -4.41 8.46
N GLU A 219 16.19 -3.64 8.57
CA GLU A 219 16.78 -2.85 7.49
C GLU A 219 17.99 -3.50 6.82
N LEU A 220 18.66 -4.45 7.48
CA LEU A 220 20.00 -4.88 7.05
C LEU A 220 19.96 -5.98 5.99
N GLY A 221 20.32 -5.60 4.76
CA GLY A 221 21.34 -6.31 4.00
C GLY A 221 22.70 -5.98 4.62
N ARG A 222 23.57 -6.97 4.78
CA ARG A 222 24.79 -6.96 5.62
C ARG A 222 25.65 -5.67 5.58
N PRO A 223 26.51 -5.45 6.59
CA PRO A 223 27.80 -4.82 6.35
C PRO A 223 28.71 -5.82 5.60
N ALA A 224 28.93 -5.63 4.31
CA ALA A 224 29.94 -6.40 3.58
C ALA A 224 31.31 -5.72 3.77
N ARG A 225 31.99 -6.03 4.87
CA ARG A 225 33.40 -6.35 4.72
C ARG A 225 33.45 -7.73 4.04
N GLU A 226 34.30 -7.78 3.04
CA GLU A 226 34.67 -8.90 2.20
C GLU A 226 34.77 -10.24 2.96
N PHE A 227 34.33 -11.33 2.31
CA PHE A 227 34.70 -12.74 2.54
C PHE A 227 33.82 -13.78 3.28
N ASP A 228 32.69 -13.47 3.93
CA ASP A 228 31.90 -14.57 4.55
C ASP A 228 30.67 -15.00 3.72
N ARG A 229 30.69 -16.24 3.22
CA ARG A 229 29.63 -16.89 2.45
C ARG A 229 28.48 -17.44 3.32
N GLU A 230 27.82 -16.61 4.14
CA GLU A 230 26.62 -17.05 4.91
C GLU A 230 25.30 -16.38 4.43
N PRO A 231 24.38 -17.10 3.74
CA PRO A 231 23.18 -16.53 3.12
C PRO A 231 22.09 -16.03 4.09
N LEU A 232 22.23 -16.26 5.40
CA LEU A 232 21.08 -16.40 6.30
C LEU A 232 20.44 -15.09 6.83
N ASN A 233 21.10 -13.94 6.75
CA ASN A 233 20.58 -12.70 7.35
C ASN A 233 19.86 -11.73 6.38
N ARG A 234 19.64 -12.12 5.12
CA ARG A 234 18.96 -11.26 4.12
C ARG A 234 17.43 -11.35 4.13
N LEU A 235 16.80 -12.15 4.99
CA LEU A 235 15.34 -12.35 5.03
C LEU A 235 14.57 -11.29 5.84
N GLY A 236 15.06 -10.04 5.86
CA GLY A 236 14.34 -8.93 6.47
C GLY A 236 13.19 -8.44 5.57
N LEU A 237 12.12 -7.91 6.14
CA LEU A 237 10.94 -7.44 5.39
C LEU A 237 11.25 -6.48 4.25
N LYS A 238 12.20 -5.55 4.45
CA LYS A 238 12.61 -4.62 3.38
C LYS A 238 13.19 -5.35 2.18
N PHE A 239 13.97 -6.41 2.43
CA PHE A 239 14.54 -7.25 1.37
C PHE A 239 13.49 -8.16 0.74
N SER A 240 12.58 -8.77 1.52
CA SER A 240 11.47 -9.55 0.97
C SER A 240 10.64 -8.73 -0.02
N ARG A 241 10.36 -7.45 0.28
CA ARG A 241 9.69 -6.57 -0.69
C ARG A 241 10.55 -6.21 -1.91
N TYR A 242 11.88 -6.15 -1.77
CA TYR A 242 12.77 -6.01 -2.92
C TYR A 242 12.76 -7.26 -3.81
N ALA A 243 12.72 -8.46 -3.22
CA ALA A 243 12.67 -9.73 -3.93
C ALA A 243 11.44 -9.83 -4.85
N LEU A 244 10.29 -9.27 -4.42
CA LEU A 244 9.11 -9.15 -5.28
C LEU A 244 9.40 -8.41 -6.59
N LEU A 245 10.16 -7.32 -6.53
CA LEU A 245 10.53 -6.55 -7.70
C LEU A 245 11.54 -7.31 -8.56
N THR A 246 12.54 -7.95 -7.95
CA THR A 246 13.51 -8.74 -8.73
C THR A 246 12.81 -9.84 -9.48
N ASP A 247 11.88 -10.57 -8.86
CA ASP A 247 11.19 -11.68 -9.52
C ASP A 247 10.30 -11.21 -10.67
N ASN A 248 9.65 -10.06 -10.50
CA ASN A 248 8.74 -9.50 -11.51
C ASN A 248 9.45 -8.75 -12.63
N TYR A 249 10.68 -8.28 -12.41
CA TYR A 249 11.52 -7.63 -13.41
C TYR A 249 12.74 -8.47 -13.81
N HIS A 250 12.85 -9.72 -13.34
CA HIS A 250 14.00 -10.61 -13.50
C HIS A 250 14.50 -10.76 -14.94
N PRO A 251 13.63 -11.02 -15.94
CA PRO A 251 14.11 -11.16 -17.32
C PRO A 251 14.61 -9.85 -17.92
N LEU A 252 14.27 -8.71 -17.30
CA LEU A 252 14.83 -7.42 -17.66
C LEU A 252 16.13 -7.14 -16.88
N GLY A 253 16.37 -7.76 -15.73
CA GLY A 253 17.53 -7.47 -14.88
C GLY A 253 17.47 -6.06 -14.29
N LEU A 254 17.45 -5.96 -12.97
CA LEU A 254 17.69 -4.67 -12.31
C LEU A 254 19.20 -4.40 -12.36
N LYS A 255 19.60 -3.25 -12.90
CA LYS A 255 20.99 -2.78 -12.83
C LYS A 255 21.49 -2.65 -11.37
N TYR A 256 20.55 -2.51 -10.46
CA TYR A 256 20.76 -2.14 -9.07
C TYR A 256 20.35 -3.27 -8.13
N ASP A 257 21.07 -3.39 -7.02
CA ASP A 257 20.72 -4.33 -5.95
C ASP A 257 20.02 -3.62 -4.78
N PHE A 258 19.68 -4.40 -3.75
CA PHE A 258 19.00 -3.92 -2.56
C PHE A 258 19.74 -2.77 -1.85
N ASP A 259 21.07 -2.83 -1.76
CA ASP A 259 21.90 -1.87 -1.03
C ASP A 259 22.46 -0.76 -1.94
N ARG A 260 22.36 -0.92 -3.27
CA ARG A 260 22.83 0.04 -4.28
C ARG A 260 21.71 0.47 -5.22
N SER A 261 20.65 1.06 -4.67
CA SER A 261 19.56 1.67 -5.46
C SER A 261 19.92 3.09 -5.96
N PRO A 262 19.29 3.62 -7.03
CA PRO A 262 19.49 5.00 -7.51
C PRO A 262 19.47 6.04 -6.40
N VAL A 263 18.45 6.00 -5.53
CA VAL A 263 18.31 6.96 -4.42
C VAL A 263 19.47 6.84 -3.43
N ILE A 264 19.99 5.64 -3.18
CA ILE A 264 21.15 5.44 -2.28
C ILE A 264 22.43 5.95 -2.91
N LEU A 265 22.64 5.69 -4.20
CA LEU A 265 23.83 6.16 -4.91
C LEU A 265 23.88 7.69 -4.99
N GLU A 266 22.73 8.35 -5.08
CA GLU A 266 22.64 9.82 -5.07
C GLU A 266 22.70 10.45 -3.67
N ARG A 267 22.07 9.82 -2.66
CA ARG A 267 21.83 10.43 -1.33
C ARG A 267 22.50 9.69 -0.16
N ASN A 268 23.51 8.87 -0.45
CA ASN A 268 24.32 8.07 0.48
C ASN A 268 24.35 8.60 1.93
N PRO A 269 24.26 7.78 3.01
CA PRO A 269 23.69 6.43 3.18
C PRO A 269 22.21 6.46 3.64
N THR A 270 21.57 7.63 3.57
CA THR A 270 20.21 7.87 4.07
C THR A 270 19.11 7.57 3.04
N GLY A 271 19.52 7.13 1.84
CA GLY A 271 18.62 6.87 0.71
C GLY A 271 17.66 5.70 0.92
N GLN A 272 16.50 5.79 0.25
CA GLN A 272 15.49 4.74 0.25
C GLN A 272 15.93 3.55 -0.61
N ARG A 273 15.87 2.31 -0.08
CA ARG A 273 16.11 1.07 -0.84
C ARG A 273 14.95 0.76 -1.79
N PHE A 274 15.21 -0.01 -2.86
CA PHE A 274 14.15 -0.56 -3.72
C PHE A 274 13.16 -1.42 -2.93
N GLY A 275 11.93 -1.56 -3.46
CA GLY A 275 10.88 -2.40 -2.85
C GLY A 275 10.21 -1.79 -1.62
N ASN A 276 10.54 -0.57 -1.25
CA ASN A 276 10.05 0.03 -0.01
C ASN A 276 9.25 1.33 -0.22
N CYS A 277 9.03 1.69 -1.48
CA CYS A 277 8.13 2.77 -1.87
C CYS A 277 6.67 2.28 -1.88
N ALA A 278 5.72 3.21 -1.90
CA ALA A 278 4.29 2.89 -1.94
C ALA A 278 3.88 2.14 -3.20
N GLU A 279 4.63 2.35 -4.27
CA GLU A 279 4.45 1.80 -5.60
C GLU A 279 4.91 0.35 -5.72
N THR A 280 5.47 -0.28 -4.69
CA THR A 280 6.06 -1.63 -4.81
C THR A 280 5.06 -2.67 -5.31
N TYR A 281 3.91 -2.84 -4.65
CA TYR A 281 2.85 -3.76 -5.11
C TYR A 281 2.12 -3.24 -6.35
N PRO A 282 1.76 -1.94 -6.46
CA PRO A 282 1.20 -1.41 -7.69
C PRO A 282 2.07 -1.69 -8.92
N PHE A 283 3.36 -1.40 -8.87
CA PHE A 283 4.26 -1.60 -10.01
C PHE A 283 4.52 -3.07 -10.27
N MET A 284 4.68 -3.89 -9.23
CA MET A 284 4.79 -5.34 -9.38
C MET A 284 3.60 -5.91 -10.18
N ASN A 285 2.38 -5.52 -9.81
CA ASN A 285 1.15 -6.08 -10.37
C ASN A 285 0.70 -5.42 -11.68
N MET A 286 0.99 -4.13 -11.88
CA MET A 286 0.48 -3.35 -13.02
C MET A 286 1.54 -2.99 -14.05
N LEU A 287 2.81 -2.87 -13.65
CA LEU A 287 3.93 -2.50 -14.54
C LEU A 287 4.96 -3.63 -14.69
N GLY A 288 4.82 -4.70 -13.93
CA GLY A 288 5.78 -5.81 -13.89
C GLY A 288 5.81 -6.56 -15.22
N TYR A 289 7.01 -7.00 -15.61
CA TYR A 289 7.21 -7.71 -16.88
C TYR A 289 6.33 -8.97 -16.97
N ARG A 290 6.12 -9.66 -15.85
CA ARG A 290 5.31 -10.89 -15.83
C ARG A 290 3.84 -10.64 -16.20
N HIS A 291 3.32 -9.44 -15.97
CA HIS A 291 1.96 -9.05 -16.33
C HIS A 291 1.88 -8.42 -17.73
N ASN A 292 2.92 -7.71 -18.15
CA ASN A 292 2.93 -6.94 -19.40
C ASN A 292 3.87 -7.51 -20.46
N ARG A 293 4.07 -8.84 -20.48
CA ARG A 293 5.09 -9.54 -21.28
C ARG A 293 5.03 -9.26 -22.80
N ALA A 294 3.91 -8.74 -23.29
CA ALA A 294 3.66 -8.42 -24.69
C ALA A 294 3.41 -6.92 -24.98
N GLN A 295 3.45 -6.06 -23.95
CA GLN A 295 3.04 -4.66 -24.12
C GLN A 295 4.21 -3.78 -24.57
N GLY A 296 4.01 -3.09 -25.71
CA GLY A 296 4.96 -2.10 -26.23
C GLY A 296 4.86 -0.74 -25.54
N PRO A 297 5.76 0.21 -25.85
CA PRO A 297 5.75 1.55 -25.25
C PRO A 297 4.42 2.29 -25.37
N GLU A 298 3.69 2.09 -26.48
CA GLU A 298 2.38 2.71 -26.71
C GLU A 298 1.33 2.21 -25.72
N GLU A 299 1.30 0.91 -25.42
CA GLU A 299 0.40 0.36 -24.42
C GLU A 299 0.81 0.78 -23.01
N MET A 300 2.11 0.82 -22.73
CA MET A 300 2.63 1.24 -21.42
C MET A 300 2.41 2.75 -21.15
N ALA A 301 2.21 3.56 -22.19
CA ALA A 301 1.89 4.98 -22.08
C ALA A 301 0.49 5.27 -21.51
N ARG A 302 -0.39 4.26 -21.40
CA ARG A 302 -1.73 4.42 -20.82
C ARG A 302 -1.76 4.25 -19.29
N TYR A 303 -0.64 3.86 -18.67
CA TYR A 303 -0.57 3.75 -17.23
C TYR A 303 -0.25 5.09 -16.58
N HIS A 304 -0.95 5.35 -15.48
CA HIS A 304 -0.81 6.55 -14.69
C HIS A 304 -0.66 6.21 -13.22
N GLY A 305 -0.23 7.19 -12.44
CA GLY A 305 -0.24 7.04 -11.00
C GLY A 305 -0.19 8.38 -10.26
N LEU A 306 -0.47 8.30 -8.97
CA LEU A 306 -0.32 9.43 -8.06
C LEU A 306 0.17 8.91 -6.71
N ALA A 307 0.98 9.72 -6.02
CA ALA A 307 1.43 9.43 -4.67
C ALA A 307 0.99 10.55 -3.73
N LEU A 308 0.37 10.20 -2.60
CA LEU A 308 -0.02 11.10 -1.52
C LEU A 308 0.89 10.93 -0.32
N LYS A 309 1.39 12.05 0.21
CA LYS A 309 2.16 12.09 1.46
C LYS A 309 1.27 11.91 2.68
N TYR A 310 1.86 11.36 3.74
CA TYR A 310 1.16 11.10 5.01
C TYR A 310 0.57 12.35 5.69
N ASP A 311 1.15 13.53 5.46
CA ASP A 311 0.70 14.80 6.02
C ASP A 311 -0.48 15.42 5.24
N TYR A 312 -0.91 14.79 4.14
CA TYR A 312 -2.07 15.22 3.36
C TYR A 312 -3.35 15.35 4.19
N LEU A 313 -3.53 14.45 5.15
CA LEU A 313 -4.70 14.39 6.01
C LEU A 313 -4.60 15.32 7.25
N GLY A 314 -3.54 16.12 7.37
CA GLY A 314 -3.40 17.09 8.47
C GLY A 314 -3.23 16.48 9.87
N ASP A 315 -3.38 17.33 10.89
CA ASP A 315 -3.46 16.93 12.31
C ASP A 315 -4.76 16.13 12.53
N PRO A 316 -4.78 15.06 13.35
CA PRO A 316 -6.01 14.39 13.78
C PRO A 316 -7.16 15.33 14.21
N ALA A 317 -6.87 16.51 14.76
CA ALA A 317 -7.87 17.53 15.07
C ALA A 317 -8.54 18.15 13.82
N ASP A 318 -7.79 18.27 12.71
CA ASP A 318 -8.31 18.73 11.41
C ASP A 318 -9.20 17.68 10.74
N LEU A 319 -8.97 16.38 11.04
CA LEU A 319 -9.78 15.25 10.57
C LEU A 319 -11.10 15.07 11.34
N ALA A 320 -11.21 15.65 12.54
CA ALA A 320 -12.39 15.56 13.41
C ALA A 320 -13.40 16.68 13.15
N MET A 321 -12.99 17.77 12.50
CA MET A 321 -13.93 18.73 11.94
C MET A 321 -14.58 18.11 10.69
N PRO A 322 -15.83 18.46 10.33
CA PRO A 322 -16.37 18.20 9.00
C PRO A 322 -15.62 19.06 7.97
N TYR A 323 -14.31 18.82 7.86
CA TYR A 323 -13.47 19.27 6.77
C TYR A 323 -13.99 18.51 5.56
N SER A 324 -14.90 19.16 4.84
CA SER A 324 -15.57 18.54 3.73
C SER A 324 -14.51 18.05 2.76
N TYR A 325 -14.65 16.81 2.32
CA TYR A 325 -13.95 16.31 1.14
C TYR A 325 -14.07 17.31 -0.04
N ASN A 326 -15.14 18.12 -0.11
CA ASN A 326 -15.25 19.23 -1.04
C ASN A 326 -14.13 20.27 -0.88
N ARG A 327 -13.66 20.60 0.33
CA ARG A 327 -12.51 21.50 0.54
C ARG A 327 -11.20 20.86 0.07
N ILE A 328 -11.04 19.55 0.30
CA ILE A 328 -9.93 18.77 -0.25
C ILE A 328 -9.97 18.82 -1.79
N ILE A 329 -11.14 18.63 -2.40
CA ILE A 329 -11.36 18.70 -3.83
C ILE A 329 -11.26 20.12 -4.40
N GLU A 330 -11.69 21.15 -3.66
CA GLU A 330 -11.61 22.57 -4.03
C GLU A 330 -10.15 23.04 -4.06
N GLN A 331 -9.37 22.64 -3.05
CA GLN A 331 -7.92 22.81 -3.09
C GLN A 331 -7.33 22.09 -4.33
N LEU A 332 -7.87 20.92 -4.70
CA LEU A 332 -7.37 20.09 -5.82
C LEU A 332 -7.76 20.61 -7.21
N ARG A 333 -8.89 21.31 -7.31
CA ARG A 333 -9.41 21.94 -8.54
C ARG A 333 -8.84 23.35 -8.79
N GLY A 334 -7.93 23.83 -7.95
CA GLY A 334 -7.25 25.12 -8.16
C GLY A 334 -8.19 26.33 -8.09
N GLN A 335 -9.36 26.20 -7.45
CA GLN A 335 -10.32 27.30 -7.34
C GLN A 335 -9.92 28.36 -6.31
N ASP A 336 -8.93 28.07 -5.45
CA ASP A 336 -8.24 29.08 -4.65
C ASP A 336 -6.91 29.48 -5.30
N ARG A 337 -6.96 30.45 -6.23
CA ARG A 337 -5.77 30.94 -6.97
C ARG A 337 -4.68 31.56 -6.08
N LYS A 338 -4.96 31.84 -4.80
CA LYS A 338 -3.97 32.37 -3.84
C LYS A 338 -3.30 31.29 -3.00
N ALA A 339 -3.76 30.04 -3.10
CA ALA A 339 -3.21 28.92 -2.36
C ALA A 339 -2.81 27.82 -3.34
N TYR A 340 -1.50 27.55 -3.46
CA TYR A 340 -0.96 26.33 -4.08
C TYR A 340 -0.60 25.25 -3.02
N PRO A 341 -1.50 24.79 -2.12
CA PRO A 341 -1.14 23.87 -1.05
C PRO A 341 -1.03 22.40 -1.52
N ASN A 342 -1.54 22.04 -2.69
CA ASN A 342 -1.69 20.61 -3.05
C ASN A 342 -0.47 19.95 -3.71
N ARG A 343 0.41 20.74 -4.32
CA ARG A 343 1.75 20.27 -4.70
C ARG A 343 2.56 19.82 -3.49
N ARG A 344 2.26 20.36 -2.31
CA ARG A 344 2.97 19.98 -1.09
C ARG A 344 2.75 18.50 -0.77
N TYR A 345 1.54 18.00 -1.00
CA TYR A 345 1.12 16.66 -0.56
C TYR A 345 1.17 15.60 -1.66
N LEU A 346 1.11 15.99 -2.94
CA LEU A 346 1.36 15.08 -4.04
C LEU A 346 2.88 14.87 -4.23
N GLY A 347 3.31 13.61 -4.19
CA GLY A 347 4.70 13.21 -4.37
C GLY A 347 5.04 13.02 -5.84
N GLN A 348 6.20 13.56 -6.26
CA GLN A 348 6.87 13.10 -7.47
C GLN A 348 7.42 11.68 -7.25
N PRO A 349 7.42 10.80 -8.26
CA PRO A 349 8.07 9.50 -8.15
C PRO A 349 9.55 9.69 -7.77
N CYS A 350 10.03 8.97 -6.75
CA CYS A 350 11.45 9.00 -6.41
C CYS A 350 12.29 8.31 -7.49
N GLU A 351 13.62 8.45 -7.48
CA GLU A 351 14.48 7.87 -8.53
C GLU A 351 14.35 6.35 -8.68
N ASN A 352 14.13 5.63 -7.58
CA ASN A 352 13.83 4.19 -7.64
C ASN A 352 12.55 3.93 -8.46
N CYS A 353 11.45 4.65 -8.17
CA CYS A 353 10.19 4.50 -8.91
C CYS A 353 10.33 4.96 -10.36
N ARG A 354 11.03 6.06 -10.63
CA ARG A 354 11.34 6.54 -11.99
C ARG A 354 12.09 5.48 -12.79
N TYR A 355 13.05 4.81 -12.18
CA TYR A 355 13.77 3.72 -12.81
C TYR A 355 12.84 2.56 -13.19
N LEU A 356 11.96 2.12 -12.28
CA LEU A 356 11.01 1.02 -12.55
C LEU A 356 10.02 1.38 -13.65
N ILE A 357 9.47 2.60 -13.64
CA ILE A 357 8.56 3.10 -14.69
C ILE A 357 9.25 3.06 -16.06
N ARG A 358 10.47 3.61 -16.15
CA ARG A 358 11.27 3.59 -17.39
C ARG A 358 11.60 2.17 -17.83
N ARG A 359 11.93 1.27 -16.88
CA ARG A 359 12.22 -0.14 -17.18
C ARG A 359 11.00 -0.85 -17.75
N ALA A 360 9.81 -0.50 -17.27
CA ALA A 360 8.54 -0.96 -17.79
C ALA A 360 8.12 -0.24 -19.09
N GLN A 361 8.93 0.69 -19.62
CA GLN A 361 8.62 1.51 -20.81
C GLN A 361 7.38 2.41 -20.66
N ALA A 362 6.91 2.64 -19.44
CA ALA A 362 5.82 3.56 -19.15
C ALA A 362 6.31 5.02 -19.11
N ASN A 363 5.39 5.96 -19.31
CA ASN A 363 5.71 7.38 -19.30
C ASN A 363 5.79 7.93 -17.87
N VAL A 364 6.98 8.32 -17.41
CA VAL A 364 7.19 8.91 -16.08
C VAL A 364 6.32 10.15 -15.84
N PHE A 365 6.01 10.93 -16.87
CA PHE A 365 5.16 12.11 -16.75
C PHE A 365 3.74 11.76 -16.26
N ASN A 366 3.23 10.57 -16.59
CA ASN A 366 1.92 10.07 -16.12
C ASN A 366 1.84 9.78 -14.63
N PHE A 367 2.97 9.76 -13.94
CA PHE A 367 3.08 9.58 -12.50
C PHE A 367 3.44 10.87 -11.78
N SER A 368 3.59 11.98 -12.51
CA SER A 368 3.88 13.29 -11.95
C SER A 368 2.62 13.90 -11.32
N PRO A 369 2.74 14.58 -10.17
CA PRO A 369 1.74 15.49 -9.64
C PRO A 369 1.15 16.43 -10.69
N ASP A 370 1.98 16.94 -11.61
CA ASP A 370 1.59 17.97 -12.59
C ASP A 370 0.79 17.44 -13.78
N ASN A 371 0.74 16.13 -14.01
CA ASN A 371 -0.02 15.60 -15.14
C ASN A 371 -1.52 15.48 -14.79
N GLY A 372 -2.35 16.03 -15.67
CA GLY A 372 -3.81 16.01 -15.58
C GLY A 372 -4.40 16.97 -14.56
N LEU A 373 -3.62 17.86 -13.93
CA LEU A 373 -4.13 18.98 -13.12
C LEU A 373 -4.59 20.16 -13.99
#